data_AF-A0A8T0SFQ8-F1
#
_entry.id   AF-A0A8T0SFQ8-F1
#
_cell.length_a   1.000
_cell.length_b   1.000
_cell.length_c   1.000
_cell.angle_alpha   90.00
_cell.angle_beta   90.00
_cell.angle_gamma   90.00
#
_symmetry.space_group_name_H-M   'P 1'
#
loop_
_entity.id
_entity.type
_entity.pdbx_description
1 polymer ?
#
loop_
_entity_poly.entity_id
_entity_poly.type
_entity_poly.pdbx_seq_one_letter_code
_entity_poly.pdbx_strand_id
1 'polypeptide(L)'
;MAAHAVSPLTGGLLRRGAALHPRRRLLAVAAVAPEAPAPTPAPSHRPPSPSPAPPRKGYYPKRGETVELTCEALAFKGKGVCKVAGSTFVLLCDGALPGERLLARVRRLRRGAFAEAAKLKTLEPHQDAVEAPCPLAADCGGFKTQSLAYAAQIRHKHLQVRDLLVNFGKFDTKLLESSEPDAILKPIVPCDEIFRYRNKMEFSFGTKRWMQREWKEKEEEVVNEADGYALGLHAPGFFDKVLHVEKCFLQSEPADKVLAVVQETWMDPALGLTPYDVHKHVGFLKHLMIRTGRNISTGAPEVMVNFVTSCYKPDLLMPLVDNITKIPEVVSVINNVNTSVGNTSVGEQEYTLYGKPNITEMLRGLTFQISANSFFQTNTKQADVLYKLIEDSARLKGDGSEIVLDLFCGTGTIGLTLARRAKHVYGYEVVPEAIADA
;
A
#
# COMPACT_ATOMS: atom_id res chain seq x y z
N MET A 1 -44.92 -21.28 48.05
CA MET A 1 -45.17 -19.89 48.50
C MET A 1 -45.29 -19.06 47.23
N ALA A 2 -46.47 -19.01 46.60
CA ALA A 2 -47.52 -18.00 46.82
C ALA A 2 -46.97 -16.58 46.55
N ALA A 3 -47.54 -15.72 45.71
CA ALA A 3 -48.70 -15.77 44.82
C ALA A 3 -48.73 -14.43 44.04
N HIS A 4 -49.31 -14.44 42.83
CA HIS A 4 -50.29 -13.48 42.26
C HIS A 4 -50.13 -11.95 42.48
N ALA A 5 -50.54 -11.03 41.60
CA ALA A 5 -51.23 -11.04 40.30
C ALA A 5 -51.56 -9.57 39.92
N VAL A 6 -51.68 -9.31 38.61
CA VAL A 6 -52.77 -8.56 37.94
C VAL A 6 -52.91 -7.02 38.14
N SER A 7 -52.67 -6.31 37.02
CA SER A 7 -53.45 -5.24 36.29
C SER A 7 -54.89 -4.90 36.81
N PRO A 8 -55.72 -3.92 36.32
CA PRO A 8 -55.71 -3.24 35.00
C PRO A 8 -56.27 -1.78 34.90
N LEU A 9 -56.12 -1.20 33.69
CA LEU A 9 -57.04 -0.41 32.84
C LEU A 9 -57.91 0.79 33.31
N THR A 10 -58.19 1.63 32.30
CA THR A 10 -59.26 2.64 32.06
C THR A 10 -58.82 4.10 32.26
N GLY A 11 -59.12 5.10 31.41
CA GLY A 11 -60.01 5.27 30.25
C GLY A 11 -60.65 6.68 30.32
N GLY A 12 -60.66 7.47 29.23
CA GLY A 12 -61.44 8.74 29.11
C GLY A 12 -60.65 9.93 28.56
N LEU A 13 -60.68 10.26 27.24
CA LEU A 13 -61.66 11.00 26.42
C LEU A 13 -61.53 12.56 26.42
N LEU A 14 -61.25 13.10 25.21
CA LEU A 14 -61.69 14.38 24.59
C LEU A 14 -61.18 15.72 25.22
N ARG A 15 -60.82 16.81 24.52
CA ARG A 15 -61.02 17.28 23.14
C ARG A 15 -60.13 18.52 22.87
N ARG A 16 -59.67 18.65 21.60
CA ARG A 16 -59.47 19.86 20.75
C ARG A 16 -58.49 20.97 21.16
N GLY A 17 -57.57 21.27 20.21
CA GLY A 17 -56.95 22.58 20.08
C GLY A 17 -55.77 22.66 19.11
N ALA A 18 -56.05 23.03 17.85
CA ALA A 18 -55.19 23.70 16.87
C ALA A 18 -53.93 22.98 16.30
N ALA A 19 -54.01 22.77 14.99
CA ALA A 19 -52.96 22.32 14.09
C ALA A 19 -51.98 23.43 13.74
N LEU A 20 -50.70 23.10 13.57
CA LEU A 20 -49.72 23.81 12.72
C LEU A 20 -48.66 22.82 12.23
N HIS A 21 -48.78 22.41 10.95
CA HIS A 21 -47.77 21.65 10.22
C HIS A 21 -46.60 22.55 9.80
N PRO A 22 -45.32 22.14 9.95
CA PRO A 22 -44.24 22.68 9.15
C PRO A 22 -44.09 21.88 7.85
N ARG A 23 -44.16 22.62 6.75
CA ARG A 23 -44.14 22.18 5.35
C ARG A 23 -42.87 21.37 5.00
N ARG A 24 -43.08 20.17 4.44
CA ARG A 24 -42.10 19.51 3.56
C ARG A 24 -41.88 20.38 2.32
N ARG A 25 -40.67 20.91 2.14
CA ARG A 25 -40.23 21.47 0.85
C ARG A 25 -39.93 20.32 -0.10
N LEU A 26 -40.87 20.05 -1.00
CA LEU A 26 -40.61 19.42 -2.28
C LEU A 26 -39.80 20.39 -3.13
N LEU A 27 -38.55 20.04 -3.45
CA LEU A 27 -37.80 20.68 -4.52
C LEU A 27 -38.31 20.09 -5.84
N ALA A 28 -39.12 20.88 -6.52
CA ALA A 28 -39.57 20.63 -7.88
C ALA A 28 -38.35 20.65 -8.82
N VAL A 29 -38.17 19.57 -9.58
CA VAL A 29 -37.33 19.54 -10.77
C VAL A 29 -38.04 20.40 -11.81
N ALA A 30 -37.48 21.58 -12.10
CA ALA A 30 -37.95 22.42 -13.19
C ALA A 30 -37.61 21.73 -14.52
N ALA A 31 -38.65 21.42 -15.30
CA ALA A 31 -38.51 21.03 -16.70
C ALA A 31 -37.94 22.23 -17.48
N VAL A 32 -36.75 22.06 -18.06
CA VAL A 32 -36.17 23.00 -19.01
C VAL A 32 -36.81 22.74 -20.37
N ALA A 33 -37.51 23.73 -20.90
CA ALA A 33 -38.04 23.71 -22.26
C ALA A 33 -36.88 23.70 -23.29
N PRO A 34 -37.05 23.06 -24.46
CA PRO A 34 -36.01 23.05 -25.49
C PRO A 34 -35.87 24.45 -26.10
N GLU A 35 -34.67 25.00 -26.02
CA GLU A 35 -34.28 26.22 -26.74
C GLU A 35 -34.24 25.95 -28.25
N ALA A 36 -34.76 26.89 -29.04
CA ALA A 36 -34.77 26.83 -30.50
C ALA A 36 -33.35 26.83 -31.08
N PRO A 37 -33.09 26.13 -32.20
CA PRO A 37 -31.75 26.06 -32.78
C PRO A 37 -31.30 27.42 -33.33
N ALA A 38 -30.11 27.85 -32.91
CA ALA A 38 -29.41 29.01 -33.47
C ALA A 38 -29.00 28.75 -34.95
N PRO A 39 -28.93 29.80 -35.79
CA PRO A 39 -28.61 29.65 -37.20
C PRO A 39 -27.17 29.16 -37.42
N THR A 40 -27.03 28.19 -38.33
CA THR A 40 -25.76 27.59 -38.80
C THR A 40 -24.76 28.65 -39.27
N PRO A 41 -23.52 28.66 -38.76
CA PRO A 41 -22.45 29.46 -39.34
C PRO A 41 -21.93 28.82 -40.64
N ALA A 42 -21.62 29.68 -41.61
CA ALA A 42 -21.07 29.33 -42.93
C ALA A 42 -19.77 28.51 -42.83
N PRO A 43 -19.45 27.66 -43.83
CA PRO A 43 -18.32 26.73 -43.76
C PRO A 43 -16.98 27.46 -43.77
N SER A 44 -16.25 27.38 -42.67
CA SER A 44 -14.84 27.79 -42.60
C SER A 44 -13.97 26.73 -43.26
N HIS A 45 -13.22 27.10 -44.31
CA HIS A 45 -12.20 26.25 -44.92
C HIS A 45 -11.12 25.86 -43.89
N ARG A 46 -11.15 24.61 -43.43
CA ARG A 46 -10.04 23.98 -42.70
C ARG A 46 -9.06 23.43 -43.74
N PRO A 47 -7.74 23.68 -43.64
CA PRO A 47 -6.77 22.98 -44.48
C PRO A 47 -6.84 21.48 -44.19
N PRO A 48 -6.59 20.61 -45.18
CA PRO A 48 -6.74 19.16 -45.01
C PRO A 48 -5.80 18.66 -43.92
N SER A 49 -6.36 17.93 -42.96
CA SER A 49 -5.59 17.13 -42.01
C SER A 49 -4.69 16.16 -42.80
N PRO A 50 -3.40 16.02 -42.46
CA PRO A 50 -2.56 15.05 -43.13
C PRO A 50 -3.14 13.65 -42.92
N SER A 51 -3.38 12.93 -44.01
CA SER A 51 -3.83 11.53 -43.99
C SER A 51 -2.92 10.69 -43.10
N PRO A 52 -3.46 9.72 -42.33
CA PRO A 52 -2.63 8.82 -41.54
C PRO A 52 -1.70 8.06 -42.48
N ALA A 53 -0.40 8.14 -42.19
CA ALA A 53 0.61 7.39 -42.93
C ALA A 53 0.28 5.89 -42.88
N PRO A 54 0.53 5.12 -43.96
CA PRO A 54 0.30 3.68 -43.97
C PRO A 54 1.11 3.00 -42.85
N PRO A 55 0.62 1.87 -42.30
CA PRO A 55 1.32 1.16 -41.23
C PRO A 55 2.72 0.78 -41.70
N ARG A 56 3.73 1.40 -41.09
CA ARG A 56 5.13 1.12 -41.37
C ARG A 56 5.45 -0.31 -40.93
N LYS A 57 6.38 -0.95 -41.65
CA LYS A 57 7.04 -2.22 -41.28
C LYS A 57 7.17 -2.36 -39.77
N GLY A 58 6.83 -3.53 -39.22
CA GLY A 58 6.84 -3.82 -37.79
C GLY A 58 8.07 -3.22 -37.10
N TYR A 59 7.85 -2.25 -36.23
CA TYR A 59 8.92 -1.56 -35.53
C TYR A 59 9.48 -2.47 -34.43
N TYR A 60 10.78 -2.73 -34.49
CA TYR A 60 11.51 -3.48 -33.48
C TYR A 60 12.58 -2.57 -32.84
N PRO A 61 12.51 -2.29 -31.53
CA PRO A 61 13.44 -1.38 -30.87
C PRO A 61 14.85 -1.99 -30.77
N LYS A 62 15.88 -1.15 -30.85
CA LYS A 62 17.27 -1.51 -30.57
C LYS A 62 17.67 -1.09 -29.16
N ARG A 63 18.54 -1.86 -28.49
CA ARG A 63 19.10 -1.45 -27.19
C ARG A 63 19.83 -0.12 -27.33
N GLY A 64 19.59 0.80 -26.39
CA GLY A 64 20.15 2.15 -26.38
C GLY A 64 19.40 3.17 -27.24
N GLU A 65 18.45 2.74 -28.07
CA GLU A 65 17.64 3.63 -28.90
C GLU A 65 16.76 4.52 -28.03
N THR A 66 16.69 5.81 -28.38
CA THR A 66 15.77 6.78 -27.77
C THR A 66 14.52 6.87 -28.64
N VAL A 67 13.36 6.64 -28.04
CA VAL A 67 12.09 6.47 -28.74
C VAL A 67 10.99 7.30 -28.10
N GLU A 68 10.11 7.87 -28.91
CA GLU A 68 8.87 8.46 -28.43
C GLU A 68 7.83 7.37 -28.22
N LEU A 69 7.22 7.37 -27.03
CA LEU A 69 6.26 6.38 -26.59
C LEU A 69 4.96 7.06 -26.17
N THR A 70 3.86 6.35 -26.36
CA THR A 70 2.58 6.62 -25.69
C THR A 70 2.31 5.49 -24.71
N CYS A 71 2.04 5.82 -23.45
CA CYS A 71 1.63 4.85 -22.45
C CYS A 71 0.12 4.60 -22.55
N GLU A 72 -0.31 3.36 -22.71
CA GLU A 72 -1.73 3.01 -22.89
C GLU A 72 -2.37 2.45 -21.62
N ALA A 73 -1.59 1.79 -20.76
CA ALA A 73 -2.09 1.11 -19.57
C ALA A 73 -0.99 0.95 -18.51
N LEU A 74 -1.37 0.45 -17.32
CA LEU A 74 -0.43 0.03 -16.27
C LEU A 74 -0.43 -1.48 -16.14
N ALA A 75 0.73 -2.10 -16.36
CA ALA A 75 0.97 -3.50 -16.04
C ALA A 75 1.12 -3.71 -14.52
N PHE A 76 1.20 -4.99 -14.14
CA PHE A 76 1.53 -5.40 -12.78
C PHE A 76 2.80 -4.70 -12.27
N LYS A 77 2.84 -4.37 -10.97
CA LYS A 77 3.87 -3.51 -10.34
C LYS A 77 3.94 -2.09 -10.91
N GLY A 78 2.86 -1.57 -11.49
CA GLY A 78 2.73 -0.16 -11.88
C GLY A 78 3.65 0.29 -13.02
N LYS A 79 4.10 -0.65 -13.87
CA LYS A 79 4.89 -0.30 -15.05
C LYS A 79 3.96 0.19 -16.17
N GLY A 80 4.28 1.31 -16.81
CA GLY A 80 3.57 1.76 -17.99
C GLY A 80 3.73 0.77 -19.14
N VAL A 81 2.63 0.42 -19.78
CA VAL A 81 2.58 -0.37 -21.01
C VAL A 81 2.56 0.62 -22.16
N CYS A 82 3.70 0.78 -22.80
CA CYS A 82 3.88 1.81 -23.81
C CYS A 82 4.08 1.21 -25.20
N LYS A 83 3.72 1.98 -26.23
CA LYS A 83 3.95 1.63 -27.64
C LYS A 83 4.52 2.83 -28.40
N VAL A 84 5.26 2.53 -29.45
CA VAL A 84 5.64 3.53 -30.46
C VAL A 84 4.42 3.75 -31.37
N ALA A 85 4.18 5.00 -31.78
CA ALA A 85 3.07 5.33 -32.67
C ALA A 85 3.08 4.46 -33.94
N GLY A 86 1.96 3.79 -34.22
CA GLY A 86 1.82 2.88 -35.36
C GLY A 86 2.52 1.52 -35.22
N SER A 87 3.06 1.19 -34.04
CA SER A 87 3.64 -0.12 -33.71
C SER A 87 2.78 -0.89 -32.73
N THR A 88 2.79 -2.21 -32.84
CA THR A 88 2.21 -3.13 -31.84
C THR A 88 3.22 -3.58 -30.78
N PHE A 89 4.49 -3.24 -30.94
CA PHE A 89 5.55 -3.68 -30.04
C PHE A 89 5.43 -2.99 -28.67
N VAL A 90 5.43 -3.79 -27.60
CA VAL A 90 5.24 -3.32 -26.23
C VAL A 90 6.57 -2.99 -25.56
N LEU A 91 6.63 -1.82 -24.94
CA LEU A 91 7.72 -1.36 -24.09
C LEU A 91 7.19 -1.11 -22.67
N LEU A 92 7.73 -1.80 -21.68
CA LEU A 92 7.43 -1.56 -20.28
C LEU A 92 8.32 -0.43 -19.75
N CYS A 93 7.70 0.63 -19.22
CA CYS A 93 8.41 1.81 -18.76
C CYS A 93 8.02 2.17 -17.31
N ASP A 94 8.98 2.10 -16.39
CA ASP A 94 8.77 2.55 -15.00
C ASP A 94 8.55 4.08 -14.98
N GLY A 95 7.56 4.53 -14.22
CA GLY A 95 7.22 5.97 -14.07
C GLY A 95 6.44 6.59 -15.24
N ALA A 96 6.04 5.79 -16.25
CA ALA A 96 5.12 6.22 -17.29
C ALA A 96 3.67 5.99 -16.86
N LEU A 97 2.81 7.00 -17.02
CA LEU A 97 1.40 6.95 -16.66
C LEU A 97 0.52 6.77 -17.91
N PRO A 98 -0.62 6.07 -17.86
CA PRO A 98 -1.50 5.90 -19.04
C PRO A 98 -1.91 7.24 -19.63
N GLY A 99 -2.02 7.34 -20.95
CA GLY A 99 -2.26 8.57 -21.70
C GLY A 99 -1.06 9.53 -21.80
N GLU A 100 0.06 9.26 -21.10
CA GLU A 100 1.27 10.07 -21.19
C GLU A 100 2.02 9.83 -22.51
N ARG A 101 2.50 10.91 -23.14
CA ARG A 101 3.52 10.84 -24.18
C ARG A 101 4.89 11.19 -23.59
N LEU A 102 5.87 10.34 -23.87
CA LEU A 102 7.18 10.42 -23.25
C LEU A 102 8.30 10.03 -24.20
N LEU A 103 9.49 10.56 -23.92
CA LEU A 103 10.74 10.12 -24.50
C LEU A 103 11.37 9.08 -23.56
N ALA A 104 11.73 7.90 -24.09
CA ALA A 104 12.34 6.83 -23.29
C ALA A 104 13.52 6.20 -24.02
N ARG A 105 14.49 5.68 -23.25
CA ARG A 105 15.62 4.91 -23.77
C ARG A 105 15.40 3.42 -23.58
N VAL A 106 15.52 2.65 -24.65
CA VAL A 106 15.39 1.19 -24.62
C VAL A 106 16.57 0.60 -23.85
N ARG A 107 16.28 -0.12 -22.75
CA ARG A 107 17.29 -0.72 -21.86
C ARG A 107 17.54 -2.17 -22.17
N ARG A 108 16.48 -2.98 -22.13
CA ARG A 108 16.57 -4.44 -22.24
C ARG A 108 15.56 -4.94 -23.26
N LEU A 109 16.04 -5.75 -24.20
CA LEU A 109 15.18 -6.46 -25.12
C LEU A 109 14.89 -7.85 -24.54
N ARG A 110 13.62 -8.20 -24.34
CA ARG A 110 13.20 -9.57 -24.05
C ARG A 110 12.77 -10.19 -25.37
N ARG A 111 13.57 -11.15 -25.87
CA ARG A 111 13.36 -11.79 -27.18
C ARG A 111 11.90 -12.25 -27.32
N GLY A 112 11.21 -11.73 -28.34
CA GLY A 112 9.88 -12.19 -28.75
C GLY A 112 8.68 -11.73 -27.94
N ALA A 113 8.84 -10.89 -26.90
CA ALA A 113 7.71 -10.52 -26.03
C ALA A 113 7.54 -9.00 -25.85
N PHE A 114 8.56 -8.31 -25.31
CA PHE A 114 8.51 -6.88 -24.99
C PHE A 114 9.92 -6.33 -24.78
N ALA A 115 10.06 -5.00 -24.69
CA ALA A 115 11.27 -4.36 -24.21
C ALA A 115 11.03 -3.65 -22.88
N GLU A 116 12.08 -3.42 -22.11
CA GLU A 116 12.08 -2.52 -20.97
C GLU A 116 12.72 -1.20 -21.41
N ALA A 117 12.05 -0.10 -21.15
CA ALA A 117 12.52 1.25 -21.45
C ALA A 117 12.55 2.08 -20.17
N ALA A 118 13.48 3.02 -20.11
CA ALA A 118 13.59 3.95 -19.00
C ALA A 118 13.21 5.35 -19.48
N LYS A 119 12.26 5.96 -18.79
CA LYS A 119 11.72 7.29 -19.09
C LYS A 119 12.82 8.33 -18.95
N LEU A 120 13.01 9.14 -19.99
CA LEU A 120 13.95 10.27 -19.99
C LEU A 120 13.21 11.57 -19.70
N LYS A 121 12.07 11.78 -20.36
CA LYS A 121 11.32 13.04 -20.27
C LYS A 121 9.85 12.81 -20.60
N THR A 122 8.96 13.46 -19.85
CA THR A 122 7.55 13.62 -20.22
C THR A 122 7.44 14.67 -21.32
N LEU A 123 6.82 14.33 -22.45
CA LEU A 123 6.51 15.28 -23.53
C LEU A 123 5.14 15.90 -23.31
N GLU A 124 4.14 15.07 -23.03
CA GLU A 124 2.78 15.49 -22.68
C GLU A 124 2.32 14.64 -21.49
N PRO A 125 2.00 15.26 -20.34
CA PRO A 125 1.57 14.54 -19.16
C PRO A 125 0.15 13.99 -19.34
N HIS A 126 -0.18 12.94 -18.58
CA HIS A 126 -1.56 12.49 -18.45
C HIS A 126 -2.43 13.53 -17.73
N GLN A 127 -3.73 13.58 -18.06
CA GLN A 127 -4.70 14.49 -17.42
C GLN A 127 -4.83 14.29 -15.90
N ASP A 128 -4.65 13.06 -15.40
CA ASP A 128 -4.69 12.75 -13.96
C ASP A 128 -3.28 12.75 -13.33
N ALA A 129 -2.26 13.31 -14.01
CA ALA A 129 -0.92 13.44 -13.41
C ALA A 129 -0.95 14.47 -12.28
N VAL A 130 -0.28 14.14 -11.16
CA VAL A 130 -0.13 15.02 -10.00
C VAL A 130 1.34 15.04 -9.55
N GLU A 131 1.73 16.08 -8.83
CA GLU A 131 3.03 16.11 -8.19
C GLU A 131 3.07 15.09 -7.03
N ALA A 132 4.11 14.26 -7.00
CA ALA A 132 4.27 13.26 -5.95
C ALA A 132 4.73 13.94 -4.64
N PRO A 133 3.99 13.80 -3.52
CA PRO A 133 4.36 14.49 -2.28
C PRO A 133 5.66 13.98 -1.64
N CYS A 134 6.04 12.72 -1.91
CA CYS A 134 7.28 12.17 -1.41
C CYS A 134 8.43 12.49 -2.38
N PRO A 135 9.50 13.17 -1.93
CA PRO A 135 10.65 13.48 -2.79
C PRO A 135 11.38 12.23 -3.28
N LEU A 136 11.22 11.11 -2.57
CA LEU A 136 11.81 9.83 -2.90
C LEU A 136 10.92 8.97 -3.81
N ALA A 137 9.74 9.43 -4.26
CA ALA A 137 8.77 8.60 -4.98
C ALA A 137 9.32 7.93 -6.25
N ALA A 138 10.28 8.57 -6.93
CA ALA A 138 10.90 8.03 -8.14
C ALA A 138 11.84 6.84 -7.85
N ASP A 139 12.55 6.87 -6.72
CA ASP A 139 13.60 5.90 -6.36
C ASP A 139 13.15 4.94 -5.26
N CYS A 140 12.06 5.23 -4.56
CA CYS A 140 11.52 4.41 -3.49
C CYS A 140 10.60 3.33 -4.07
N GLY A 141 10.92 2.06 -3.83
CA GLY A 141 10.07 0.93 -4.24
C GLY A 141 8.67 0.91 -3.62
N GLY A 142 8.42 1.74 -2.60
CA GLY A 142 7.14 1.84 -1.90
C GLY A 142 6.03 2.58 -2.67
N PHE A 143 6.35 3.42 -3.67
CA PHE A 143 5.39 4.36 -4.25
C PHE A 143 5.50 4.58 -5.76
N LYS A 144 5.04 3.61 -6.55
CA LYS A 144 5.14 3.71 -8.01
C LYS A 144 4.10 4.60 -8.70
N THR A 145 3.04 5.00 -8.00
CA THR A 145 1.89 5.71 -8.61
C THR A 145 1.49 6.98 -7.85
N GLN A 146 2.36 7.52 -6.98
CA GLN A 146 2.07 8.79 -6.29
C GLN A 146 1.91 9.97 -7.24
N SER A 147 2.51 9.90 -8.44
CA SER A 147 2.33 10.89 -9.50
C SER A 147 1.01 10.75 -10.28
N LEU A 148 0.12 9.84 -9.86
CA LEU A 148 -1.21 9.64 -10.44
C LEU A 148 -2.27 10.02 -9.40
N ALA A 149 -3.25 10.84 -9.79
CA ALA A 149 -4.33 11.26 -8.91
C ALA A 149 -5.02 10.05 -8.28
N TYR A 150 -5.42 10.15 -7.01
CA TYR A 150 -5.92 9.01 -6.25
C TYR A 150 -7.15 8.34 -6.89
N ALA A 151 -8.09 9.13 -7.43
CA ALA A 151 -9.23 8.60 -8.17
C ALA A 151 -8.80 7.78 -9.40
N ALA A 152 -7.75 8.22 -10.10
CA ALA A 152 -7.19 7.46 -11.21
C ALA A 152 -6.47 6.19 -10.73
N GLN A 153 -5.78 6.20 -9.59
CA GLN A 153 -5.20 4.98 -9.01
C GLN A 153 -6.29 3.92 -8.75
N ILE A 154 -7.44 4.32 -8.21
CA ILE A 154 -8.60 3.44 -7.98
C ILE A 154 -9.12 2.87 -9.30
N ARG A 155 -9.34 3.73 -10.32
CA ARG A 155 -9.78 3.28 -11.65
C ARG A 155 -8.83 2.24 -12.25
N HIS A 156 -7.52 2.48 -12.19
CA HIS A 156 -6.54 1.54 -12.74
C HIS A 156 -6.48 0.22 -11.96
N LYS A 157 -6.60 0.25 -10.62
CA LYS A 157 -6.72 -0.98 -9.81
C LYS A 157 -7.97 -1.77 -10.18
N HIS A 158 -9.10 -1.10 -10.37
CA HIS A 158 -10.35 -1.73 -10.79
C HIS A 158 -10.18 -2.41 -12.15
N LEU A 159 -9.58 -1.72 -13.14
CA LEU A 159 -9.29 -2.31 -14.46
C LEU A 159 -8.36 -3.52 -14.35
N GLN A 160 -7.33 -3.47 -13.50
CA GLN A 160 -6.43 -4.61 -13.29
C GLN A 160 -7.16 -5.83 -12.72
N VAL A 161 -8.04 -5.66 -11.73
CA VAL A 161 -8.84 -6.76 -11.18
C VAL A 161 -9.81 -7.29 -12.23
N ARG A 162 -10.50 -6.41 -12.97
CA ARG A 162 -11.38 -6.79 -14.07
C ARG A 162 -10.65 -7.63 -15.10
N ASP A 163 -9.50 -7.16 -15.58
CA ASP A 163 -8.72 -7.83 -16.61
C ASP A 163 -8.19 -9.18 -16.13
N LEU A 164 -7.90 -9.34 -14.83
CA LEU A 164 -7.56 -10.63 -14.25
C LEU A 164 -8.74 -11.60 -14.26
N LEU A 165 -9.94 -11.14 -13.87
CA LEU A 165 -11.16 -11.95 -13.87
C LEU A 165 -11.54 -12.38 -15.30
N VAL A 166 -11.43 -11.49 -16.29
CA VAL A 166 -11.74 -11.81 -17.69
C VAL A 166 -10.68 -12.74 -18.28
N ASN A 167 -9.40 -12.36 -18.21
CA ASN A 167 -8.36 -13.06 -18.98
C ASN A 167 -7.93 -14.38 -18.34
N PHE A 168 -7.91 -14.45 -17.00
CA PHE A 168 -7.49 -15.66 -16.27
C PHE A 168 -8.67 -16.38 -15.65
N GLY A 169 -9.57 -15.66 -14.99
CA GLY A 169 -10.78 -16.24 -14.40
C GLY A 169 -11.82 -16.70 -15.43
N LYS A 170 -11.70 -16.26 -16.69
CA LYS A 170 -12.62 -16.58 -17.80
C LYS A 170 -14.09 -16.18 -17.53
N PHE A 171 -14.30 -15.16 -16.70
CA PHE A 171 -15.63 -14.63 -16.43
C PHE A 171 -16.18 -13.86 -17.64
N ASP A 172 -17.48 -13.99 -17.90
CA ASP A 172 -18.18 -13.22 -18.93
C ASP A 172 -18.28 -11.74 -18.51
N THR A 173 -17.92 -10.84 -19.43
CA THR A 173 -17.91 -9.38 -19.17
C THR A 173 -19.28 -8.83 -18.82
N LYS A 174 -20.37 -9.41 -19.35
CA LYS A 174 -21.74 -8.99 -19.06
C LYS A 174 -22.17 -9.32 -17.63
N LEU A 175 -21.62 -10.40 -17.06
CA LEU A 175 -21.90 -10.82 -15.68
C LEU A 175 -21.01 -10.10 -14.65
N LEU A 176 -19.84 -9.65 -15.06
CA LEU A 176 -18.89 -8.95 -14.18
C LEU A 176 -19.42 -7.59 -13.72
N GLU A 177 -19.98 -6.81 -14.64
CA GLU A 177 -20.33 -5.40 -14.45
C GLU A 177 -21.85 -5.18 -14.32
N SER A 178 -22.59 -6.15 -13.75
CA SER A 178 -24.04 -5.99 -13.54
C SER A 178 -24.35 -4.93 -12.48
N SER A 179 -25.50 -4.27 -12.59
CA SER A 179 -26.00 -3.32 -11.59
C SER A 179 -26.62 -4.00 -10.36
N GLU A 180 -26.61 -5.34 -10.34
CA GLU A 180 -27.27 -6.15 -9.34
C GLU A 180 -26.41 -6.28 -8.06
N PRO A 181 -27.04 -6.51 -6.89
CA PRO A 181 -26.32 -6.67 -5.61
C PRO A 181 -25.26 -7.79 -5.61
N ASP A 182 -25.46 -8.78 -6.48
CA ASP A 182 -24.61 -9.97 -6.64
C ASP A 182 -23.62 -9.83 -7.81
N ALA A 183 -23.35 -8.59 -8.26
CA ALA A 183 -22.27 -8.33 -9.22
C ALA A 183 -20.95 -8.92 -8.73
N ILE A 184 -20.26 -9.62 -9.63
CA ILE A 184 -18.99 -10.31 -9.33
C ILE A 184 -17.90 -9.28 -9.08
N LEU A 185 -17.83 -8.22 -9.89
CA LEU A 185 -16.87 -7.14 -9.73
C LEU A 185 -17.54 -5.92 -9.09
N LYS A 186 -17.28 -5.72 -7.81
CA LYS A 186 -17.73 -4.53 -7.08
C LYS A 186 -16.74 -3.37 -7.22
N PRO A 187 -17.19 -2.11 -7.06
CA PRO A 187 -16.28 -0.96 -7.02
C PRO A 187 -15.20 -1.12 -5.95
N ILE A 188 -13.98 -0.65 -6.25
CA ILE A 188 -12.89 -0.62 -5.27
C ILE A 188 -13.25 0.36 -4.17
N VAL A 189 -13.22 -0.10 -2.92
CA VAL A 189 -13.45 0.77 -1.77
C VAL A 189 -12.21 1.64 -1.52
N PRO A 190 -12.34 2.97 -1.52
CA PRO A 190 -11.22 3.87 -1.27
C PRO A 190 -10.72 3.75 0.18
N CYS A 191 -9.54 4.33 0.42
CA CYS A 191 -8.99 4.57 1.74
C CYS A 191 -9.12 6.06 2.03
N ASP A 192 -9.67 6.41 3.19
CA ASP A 192 -9.82 7.81 3.60
C ASP A 192 -8.45 8.46 3.86
N GLU A 193 -7.52 7.71 4.44
CA GLU A 193 -6.16 8.15 4.75
C GLU A 193 -5.14 7.49 3.84
N ILE A 194 -4.67 8.25 2.84
CA ILE A 194 -3.75 7.77 1.82
C ILE A 194 -2.27 8.02 2.17
N PHE A 195 -2.01 8.67 3.30
CA PHE A 195 -0.71 8.88 3.92
C PHE A 195 -0.78 8.49 5.40
N ARG A 196 0.37 8.27 6.04
CA ARG A 196 0.46 7.97 7.49
C ARG A 196 -0.34 6.75 7.98
N TYR A 197 -0.81 5.91 7.06
CA TYR A 197 -1.65 4.75 7.38
C TYR A 197 -0.85 3.50 7.78
N ARG A 198 0.46 3.47 7.47
CA ARG A 198 1.24 2.25 7.53
C ARG A 198 1.79 2.04 8.94
N ASN A 199 1.33 0.99 9.59
CA ASN A 199 1.68 0.65 10.97
C ASN A 199 2.92 -0.23 11.10
N LYS A 200 3.57 -0.60 10.00
CA LYS A 200 4.82 -1.38 9.96
C LYS A 200 5.72 -0.93 8.82
N MET A 201 6.93 -0.48 9.17
CA MET A 201 8.01 -0.19 8.22
C MET A 201 9.21 -1.08 8.50
N GLU A 202 9.92 -1.45 7.44
CA GLU A 202 11.16 -2.22 7.50
C GLU A 202 12.22 -1.45 6.70
N PHE A 203 13.29 -1.08 7.38
CA PHE A 203 14.44 -0.41 6.80
C PHE A 203 15.66 -1.35 6.85
N SER A 204 16.51 -1.27 5.85
CA SER A 204 17.77 -2.01 5.79
C SER A 204 18.94 -1.09 6.13
N PHE A 205 19.87 -1.62 6.91
CA PHE A 205 21.20 -1.05 7.03
C PHE A 205 22.05 -1.60 5.88
N GLY A 206 22.71 -0.74 5.12
CA GLY A 206 23.48 -1.13 3.94
C GLY A 206 24.87 -0.49 3.90
N THR A 207 25.82 -1.21 3.30
CA THR A 207 27.18 -0.72 3.04
C THR A 207 27.28 0.14 1.78
N LYS A 208 26.27 0.09 0.90
CA LYS A 208 26.22 0.83 -0.37
C LYS A 208 25.00 1.74 -0.41
N ARG A 209 25.25 3.05 -0.41
CA ARG A 209 24.21 4.08 -0.55
C ARG A 209 23.81 4.24 -2.02
N TRP A 210 22.51 4.19 -2.27
CA TRP A 210 21.93 4.58 -3.56
C TRP A 210 21.92 6.11 -3.69
N MET A 211 22.44 6.62 -4.81
CA MET A 211 22.27 8.01 -5.22
C MET A 211 21.35 8.08 -6.43
N GLN A 212 20.67 9.22 -6.59
CA GLN A 212 19.75 9.43 -7.69
C GLN A 212 20.43 9.21 -9.05
N ARG A 213 19.65 8.67 -9.98
CA ARG A 213 20.09 8.41 -11.35
C ARG A 213 20.29 9.72 -12.09
N GLU A 214 21.53 10.02 -12.46
CA GLU A 214 21.81 11.03 -13.47
C GLU A 214 22.03 10.36 -14.83
N TRP A 215 21.40 10.93 -15.86
CA TRP A 215 21.56 10.47 -17.22
C TRP A 215 22.65 11.28 -17.92
N LYS A 216 23.87 10.74 -18.04
CA LYS A 216 24.88 11.31 -18.94
C LYS A 216 24.51 10.96 -20.39
N GLU A 217 24.53 11.97 -21.26
CA GLU A 217 24.04 11.87 -22.66
C GLU A 217 24.78 10.85 -23.54
N LYS A 218 25.92 10.31 -23.10
CA LYS A 218 26.78 9.44 -23.93
C LYS A 218 27.24 8.12 -23.29
N GLU A 219 26.81 7.77 -22.08
CA GLU A 219 27.23 6.53 -21.41
C GLU A 219 26.05 5.64 -21.00
N GLU A 220 26.37 4.36 -20.73
CA GLU A 220 25.47 3.44 -20.03
C GLU A 220 24.98 4.03 -18.71
N GLU A 221 23.95 3.42 -18.10
CA GLU A 221 23.40 3.85 -16.81
C GLU A 221 24.51 4.01 -15.76
N VAL A 222 24.93 5.24 -15.47
CA VAL A 222 25.80 5.51 -14.32
C VAL A 222 24.87 5.55 -13.12
N VAL A 223 24.72 4.41 -12.44
CA VAL A 223 24.23 4.45 -11.06
C VAL A 223 25.33 5.15 -10.29
N ASN A 224 25.07 6.39 -9.85
CA ASN A 224 25.99 7.09 -8.98
C ASN A 224 26.05 6.29 -7.66
N GLU A 225 27.16 5.61 -7.43
CA GLU A 225 27.45 4.92 -6.18
C GLU A 225 28.32 5.87 -5.36
N ALA A 226 27.91 6.16 -4.13
CA ALA A 226 28.79 6.74 -3.14
C ALA A 226 29.16 5.61 -2.18
N ASP A 227 30.46 5.40 -1.96
CA ASP A 227 30.91 4.60 -0.81
C ASP A 227 30.34 5.26 0.45
N GLY A 228 29.54 4.53 1.21
CA GLY A 228 28.86 5.10 2.36
C GLY A 228 27.74 4.22 2.90
N TYR A 229 27.66 4.18 4.22
CA TYR A 229 26.60 3.48 4.93
C TYR A 229 25.25 4.18 4.75
N ALA A 230 24.18 3.41 4.73
CA ALA A 230 22.83 3.94 4.62
C ALA A 230 21.84 3.13 5.46
N LEU A 231 20.88 3.84 6.06
CA LEU A 231 19.67 3.27 6.64
C LEU A 231 18.47 3.73 5.82
N GLY A 232 17.72 2.78 5.25
CA GLY A 232 16.55 3.12 4.43
C GLY A 232 15.99 1.93 3.66
N LEU A 233 15.58 2.13 2.40
CA LEU A 233 14.87 1.13 1.61
C LEU A 233 15.71 0.64 0.44
N HIS A 234 15.53 -0.60 -0.02
CA HIS A 234 16.22 -1.08 -1.22
C HIS A 234 15.77 -0.33 -2.47
N ALA A 235 16.74 0.09 -3.28
CA ALA A 235 16.47 0.71 -4.57
C ALA A 235 15.85 -0.32 -5.55
N PRO A 236 14.82 0.03 -6.33
CA PRO A 236 14.18 -0.89 -7.26
C PRO A 236 15.16 -1.59 -8.21
N GLY A 237 15.18 -2.92 -8.15
CA GLY A 237 16.08 -3.74 -8.97
C GLY A 237 17.43 -4.06 -8.34
N PHE A 238 17.71 -3.53 -7.15
CA PHE A 238 18.97 -3.75 -6.42
C PHE A 238 18.67 -4.32 -5.03
N PHE A 239 19.32 -5.43 -4.69
CA PHE A 239 19.20 -6.06 -3.37
C PHE A 239 20.29 -5.59 -2.39
N ASP A 240 21.35 -4.94 -2.88
CA ASP A 240 22.51 -4.52 -2.09
C ASP A 240 22.63 -2.99 -1.95
N LYS A 241 21.85 -2.22 -2.72
CA LYS A 241 21.85 -0.75 -2.68
C LYS A 241 20.69 -0.21 -1.86
N VAL A 242 21.00 0.62 -0.88
CA VAL A 242 20.02 1.19 0.05
C VAL A 242 19.85 2.68 -0.24
N LEU A 243 18.62 3.06 -0.59
CA LEU A 243 18.15 4.44 -0.62
C LEU A 243 18.00 4.92 0.82
N HIS A 244 18.80 5.91 1.22
CA HIS A 244 18.68 6.53 2.52
C HIS A 244 17.32 7.23 2.66
N VAL A 245 16.61 6.98 3.76
CA VAL A 245 15.27 7.54 4.01
C VAL A 245 15.30 8.36 5.28
N GLU A 246 15.28 9.68 5.18
CA GLU A 246 15.19 10.57 6.35
C GLU A 246 13.78 10.58 6.95
N LYS A 247 12.76 10.49 6.08
CA LYS A 247 11.35 10.55 6.47
C LYS A 247 10.49 9.69 5.56
N CYS A 248 9.52 8.98 6.13
CA CYS A 248 8.59 8.16 5.35
C CYS A 248 7.15 8.66 5.50
N PHE A 249 6.53 9.10 4.40
CA PHE A 249 5.16 9.62 4.38
C PHE A 249 4.08 8.55 4.68
N LEU A 250 4.45 7.28 4.84
CA LEU A 250 3.53 6.20 5.21
C LEU A 250 3.47 5.91 6.70
N GLN A 251 4.58 6.06 7.42
CA GLN A 251 4.63 5.74 8.84
C GLN A 251 4.10 6.89 9.68
N SER A 252 3.73 6.62 10.92
CA SER A 252 3.27 7.64 11.86
C SER A 252 4.40 8.58 12.29
N GLU A 253 4.05 9.73 12.86
CA GLU A 253 5.05 10.70 13.35
C GLU A 253 5.95 10.13 14.47
N PRO A 254 5.45 9.35 15.46
CA PRO A 254 6.33 8.70 16.42
C PRO A 254 7.35 7.74 15.77
N ALA A 255 6.95 7.01 14.72
CA ALA A 255 7.86 6.15 13.98
C ALA A 255 8.92 6.94 13.19
N ASP A 256 8.56 8.10 12.62
CA ASP A 256 9.55 9.03 12.01
C ASP A 256 10.58 9.51 13.06
N LYS A 257 10.14 9.85 14.29
CA LYS A 257 11.05 10.26 15.37
C LYS A 257 12.04 9.16 15.73
N VAL A 258 11.57 7.91 15.85
CA VAL A 258 12.46 6.76 16.10
C VAL A 258 13.49 6.62 14.99
N LEU A 259 13.06 6.69 13.73
CA LEU A 259 13.98 6.59 12.60
C LEU A 259 15.06 7.67 12.64
N ALA A 260 14.68 8.92 12.92
CA ALA A 260 15.62 10.04 13.05
C ALA A 260 16.65 9.82 14.17
N VAL A 261 16.19 9.43 15.37
CA VAL A 261 17.09 9.17 16.51
C VAL A 261 18.06 8.03 16.22
N VAL A 262 17.60 6.95 15.58
CA VAL A 262 18.50 5.87 15.16
C VAL A 262 19.51 6.40 14.16
N GLN A 263 19.08 7.19 13.17
CA GLN A 263 19.97 7.76 12.14
C GLN A 263 21.07 8.65 12.69
N GLU A 264 20.79 9.43 13.73
CA GLU A 264 21.75 10.31 14.39
C GLU A 264 22.87 9.55 15.11
N THR A 265 22.60 8.31 15.53
CA THR A 265 23.45 7.61 16.52
C THR A 265 24.14 6.37 15.96
N TRP A 266 23.50 5.61 15.06
CA TRP A 266 24.03 4.31 14.62
C TRP A 266 25.35 4.37 13.83
N MET A 267 25.71 5.54 13.30
CA MET A 267 26.96 5.78 12.58
C MET A 267 28.11 6.25 13.48
N ASP A 268 27.90 6.43 14.78
CA ASP A 268 28.96 6.82 15.71
C ASP A 268 30.06 5.73 15.74
N PRO A 269 31.30 6.02 15.32
CA PRO A 269 32.39 5.05 15.31
C PRO A 269 32.70 4.47 16.70
N ALA A 270 32.38 5.19 17.78
CA ALA A 270 32.60 4.73 19.15
C ALA A 270 31.70 3.52 19.51
N LEU A 271 30.57 3.35 18.81
CA LEU A 271 29.64 2.24 19.07
C LEU A 271 30.07 0.92 18.40
N GLY A 272 30.98 0.97 17.42
CA GLY A 272 31.42 -0.22 16.69
C GLY A 272 30.31 -0.91 15.88
N LEU A 273 29.20 -0.22 15.62
CA LEU A 273 28.08 -0.73 14.83
C LEU A 273 28.45 -0.74 13.35
N THR A 274 28.21 -1.89 12.70
CA THR A 274 28.48 -2.05 11.26
C THR A 274 27.25 -2.59 10.55
N PRO A 275 26.87 -2.02 9.39
CA PRO A 275 25.83 -2.61 8.56
C PRO A 275 26.29 -3.97 8.02
N TYR A 276 25.34 -4.90 7.85
CA TYR A 276 25.60 -6.20 7.28
C TYR A 276 25.83 -6.10 5.76
N ASP A 277 26.99 -6.55 5.31
CA ASP A 277 27.35 -6.66 3.90
C ASP A 277 26.78 -7.96 3.32
N VAL A 278 25.81 -7.84 2.43
CA VAL A 278 25.11 -8.99 1.83
C VAL A 278 25.96 -9.81 0.85
N HIS A 279 27.13 -9.32 0.42
CA HIS A 279 28.05 -10.05 -0.46
C HIS A 279 29.15 -10.75 0.35
N LYS A 280 29.68 -10.06 1.37
CA LYS A 280 30.74 -10.59 2.23
C LYS A 280 30.18 -11.41 3.41
N HIS A 281 28.90 -11.27 3.70
CA HIS A 281 28.20 -11.90 4.82
C HIS A 281 28.79 -11.55 6.20
N VAL A 282 29.27 -10.31 6.36
CA VAL A 282 29.86 -9.79 7.60
C VAL A 282 29.17 -8.49 8.02
N GLY A 283 29.25 -8.15 9.31
CA GLY A 283 28.62 -6.97 9.90
C GLY A 283 27.53 -7.34 10.90
N PHE A 284 26.98 -6.35 11.59
CA PHE A 284 26.10 -6.57 12.74
C PHE A 284 24.64 -6.22 12.46
N LEU A 285 24.35 -5.00 12.00
CA LEU A 285 23.00 -4.48 11.78
C LEU A 285 22.47 -4.91 10.41
N LYS A 286 21.35 -5.63 10.37
CA LYS A 286 20.68 -6.03 9.12
C LYS A 286 19.50 -5.11 8.81
N HIS A 287 18.51 -5.08 9.71
CA HIS A 287 17.27 -4.33 9.52
C HIS A 287 16.84 -3.58 10.78
N LEU A 288 16.13 -2.49 10.57
CA LEU A 288 15.35 -1.76 11.56
C LEU A 288 13.88 -1.88 11.18
N MET A 289 13.10 -2.60 11.97
CA MET A 289 11.66 -2.68 11.81
C MET A 289 10.98 -1.81 12.87
N ILE A 290 10.06 -0.95 12.44
CA ILE A 290 9.28 -0.09 13.32
C ILE A 290 7.81 -0.44 13.12
N ARG A 291 7.15 -0.81 14.21
CA ARG A 291 5.70 -1.08 14.27
C ARG A 291 5.03 -0.06 15.16
N THR A 292 3.79 0.28 14.82
CA THR A 292 2.95 1.14 15.65
C THR A 292 1.60 0.50 15.89
N GLY A 293 1.05 0.76 17.07
CA GLY A 293 -0.27 0.34 17.48
C GLY A 293 -0.89 1.39 18.40
N ARG A 294 -1.84 0.98 19.22
CA ARG A 294 -2.57 1.85 20.13
C ARG A 294 -2.78 1.15 21.46
N ASN A 295 -2.48 1.87 22.53
CA ASN A 295 -2.78 1.43 23.88
C ASN A 295 -4.28 1.27 24.07
N ILE A 296 -4.72 0.12 24.56
CA ILE A 296 -6.15 -0.21 24.72
C ILE A 296 -6.88 0.67 25.74
N SER A 297 -6.17 1.18 26.76
CA SER A 297 -6.79 1.91 27.87
C SER A 297 -6.88 3.41 27.56
N THR A 298 -5.86 3.96 26.90
CA THR A 298 -5.74 5.40 26.65
C THR A 298 -5.98 5.80 25.20
N GLY A 299 -5.91 4.85 24.27
CA GLY A 299 -5.91 5.10 22.83
C GLY A 299 -4.62 5.77 22.31
N ALA A 300 -3.62 5.98 23.18
CA ALA A 300 -2.37 6.62 22.82
C ALA A 300 -1.54 5.74 21.87
N PRO A 301 -0.73 6.31 20.96
CA PRO A 301 0.16 5.54 20.10
C PRO A 301 1.15 4.70 20.90
N GLU A 302 1.34 3.46 20.50
CA GLU A 302 2.43 2.60 20.97
C GLU A 302 3.38 2.34 19.79
N VAL A 303 4.69 2.32 20.05
CA VAL A 303 5.75 2.04 19.08
C VAL A 303 6.58 0.87 19.58
N MET A 304 6.76 -0.11 18.69
CA MET A 304 7.72 -1.19 18.83
C MET A 304 8.87 -0.96 17.86
N VAL A 305 10.09 -1.11 18.36
CA VAL A 305 11.32 -1.02 17.56
C VAL A 305 12.01 -2.38 17.60
N ASN A 306 12.26 -2.97 16.43
CA ASN A 306 12.92 -4.26 16.31
C ASN A 306 14.21 -4.12 15.51
N PHE A 307 15.34 -4.36 16.17
CA PHE A 307 16.65 -4.46 15.53
C PHE A 307 16.88 -5.90 15.09
N VAL A 308 17.09 -6.10 13.79
CA VAL A 308 17.50 -7.40 13.25
C VAL A 308 19.02 -7.41 13.13
N THR A 309 19.68 -8.34 13.82
CA THR A 309 21.14 -8.45 13.87
C THR A 309 21.64 -9.81 13.43
N SER A 310 22.91 -9.88 13.01
CA SER A 310 23.55 -11.15 12.61
C SER A 310 23.91 -12.07 13.78
N CYS A 311 24.02 -11.52 14.99
CA CYS A 311 24.31 -12.25 16.22
C CYS A 311 23.74 -11.49 17.44
N TYR A 312 23.66 -12.17 18.59
CA TYR A 312 23.22 -11.55 19.84
C TYR A 312 24.38 -10.82 20.53
N LYS A 313 24.35 -9.48 20.51
CA LYS A 313 25.29 -8.61 21.22
C LYS A 313 24.53 -7.38 21.75
N PRO A 314 23.72 -7.53 22.81
CA PRO A 314 22.82 -6.47 23.28
C PRO A 314 23.56 -5.20 23.68
N ASP A 315 24.76 -5.31 24.25
CA ASP A 315 25.58 -4.17 24.68
C ASP A 315 25.88 -3.19 23.54
N LEU A 316 26.02 -3.67 22.29
CA LEU A 316 26.21 -2.80 21.12
C LEU A 316 24.94 -2.02 20.76
N LEU A 317 23.76 -2.56 21.06
CA LEU A 317 22.48 -1.93 20.78
C LEU A 317 22.04 -0.98 21.90
N MET A 318 22.46 -1.20 23.16
CA MET A 318 22.00 -0.42 24.30
C MET A 318 22.08 1.10 24.12
N PRO A 319 23.15 1.69 23.53
CA PRO A 319 23.18 3.12 23.25
C PRO A 319 22.07 3.61 22.30
N LEU A 320 21.66 2.78 21.34
CA LEU A 320 20.48 3.08 20.50
C LEU A 320 19.19 2.95 21.30
N VAL A 321 19.06 1.88 22.10
CA VAL A 321 17.90 1.60 22.96
C VAL A 321 17.66 2.76 23.94
N ASP A 322 18.70 3.22 24.63
CA ASP A 322 18.62 4.30 25.62
C ASP A 322 18.20 5.64 24.99
N ASN A 323 18.53 5.86 23.71
CA ASN A 323 18.14 7.07 23.00
C ASN A 323 16.70 7.01 22.49
N ILE A 324 16.27 5.90 21.89
CA ILE A 324 14.91 5.77 21.36
C ILE A 324 13.85 5.66 22.47
N THR A 325 14.20 5.12 23.64
CA THR A 325 13.28 4.97 24.78
C THR A 325 12.97 6.29 25.48
N LYS A 326 13.68 7.38 25.14
CA LYS A 326 13.30 8.75 25.52
C LYS A 326 12.04 9.23 24.80
N ILE A 327 11.64 8.57 23.72
CA ILE A 327 10.39 8.82 23.00
C ILE A 327 9.26 8.13 23.78
N PRO A 328 8.30 8.87 24.37
CA PRO A 328 7.30 8.29 25.27
C PRO A 328 6.43 7.20 24.63
N GLU A 329 6.22 7.26 23.32
CA GLU A 329 5.44 6.28 22.57
C GLU A 329 6.18 4.95 22.40
N VAL A 330 7.50 4.87 22.61
CA VAL A 330 8.28 3.63 22.51
C VAL A 330 8.07 2.79 23.77
N VAL A 331 7.32 1.70 23.62
CA VAL A 331 6.94 0.80 24.74
C VAL A 331 7.56 -0.59 24.62
N SER A 332 8.21 -0.88 23.50
CA SER A 332 8.81 -2.18 23.19
C SER A 332 10.05 -2.01 22.33
N VAL A 333 11.17 -2.56 22.76
CA VAL A 333 12.37 -2.70 21.92
C VAL A 333 12.81 -4.15 21.91
N ILE A 334 12.91 -4.71 20.70
CA ILE A 334 13.19 -6.11 20.43
C ILE A 334 14.50 -6.22 19.65
N ASN A 335 15.28 -7.27 19.91
CA ASN A 335 16.36 -7.71 19.05
C ASN A 335 16.03 -9.09 18.49
N ASN A 336 15.84 -9.14 17.19
CA ASN A 336 15.74 -10.39 16.43
C ASN A 336 17.10 -10.78 15.86
N VAL A 337 17.61 -11.95 16.21
CA VAL A 337 18.86 -12.48 15.67
C VAL A 337 18.55 -13.34 14.45
N ASN A 338 19.13 -12.99 13.31
CA ASN A 338 19.02 -13.73 12.07
C ASN A 338 20.43 -14.11 11.61
N THR A 339 20.77 -15.40 11.71
CA THR A 339 22.08 -15.90 11.30
C THR A 339 22.15 -16.27 9.81
N SER A 340 21.00 -16.33 9.14
CA SER A 340 20.89 -16.67 7.72
C SER A 340 21.62 -15.69 6.81
N VAL A 341 22.12 -16.19 5.69
CA VAL A 341 22.63 -15.37 4.57
C VAL A 341 21.51 -14.64 3.84
N GLY A 342 20.26 -15.07 4.02
CA GLY A 342 19.09 -14.43 3.45
C GLY A 342 18.85 -13.03 4.04
N ASN A 343 18.38 -12.12 3.19
CA ASN A 343 18.03 -10.75 3.57
C ASN A 343 16.59 -10.66 4.10
N THR A 344 16.27 -11.47 5.12
CA THR A 344 14.96 -11.48 5.76
C THR A 344 14.99 -10.68 7.06
N SER A 345 13.91 -9.94 7.32
CA SER A 345 13.70 -9.14 8.53
C SER A 345 13.14 -9.93 9.72
N VAL A 346 12.97 -11.24 9.57
CA VAL A 346 12.47 -12.15 10.60
C VAL A 346 13.67 -12.84 11.26
N GLY A 347 13.73 -12.79 12.59
CA GLY A 347 14.76 -13.48 13.37
C GLY A 347 14.43 -14.94 13.61
N GLU A 348 15.47 -15.73 13.86
CA GLU A 348 15.37 -17.11 14.38
C GLU A 348 15.21 -17.10 15.90
N GLN A 349 15.68 -16.04 16.56
CA GLN A 349 15.59 -15.85 18.01
C GLN A 349 15.19 -14.40 18.31
N GLU A 350 14.31 -14.23 19.29
CA GLU A 350 13.76 -12.93 19.69
C GLU A 350 14.11 -12.61 21.15
N TYR A 351 14.66 -11.42 21.40
CA TYR A 351 15.04 -10.94 22.72
C TYR A 351 14.39 -9.57 23.01
N THR A 352 13.72 -9.43 24.16
CA THR A 352 13.21 -8.11 24.59
C THR A 352 14.32 -7.33 25.28
N LEU A 353 14.70 -6.19 24.72
CA LEU A 353 15.72 -5.29 25.28
C LEU A 353 15.12 -4.20 26.18
N TYR A 354 13.88 -3.81 25.92
CA TYR A 354 13.17 -2.81 26.73
C TYR A 354 11.65 -3.00 26.67
N GLY A 355 11.00 -2.77 27.81
CA GLY A 355 9.54 -2.69 27.90
C GLY A 355 8.86 -4.04 27.68
N LYS A 356 7.79 -4.05 26.88
CA LYS A 356 6.95 -5.23 26.61
C LYS A 356 7.48 -6.03 25.41
N PRO A 357 7.22 -7.34 25.32
CA PRO A 357 7.54 -8.14 24.13
C PRO A 357 6.61 -7.85 22.94
N ASN A 358 5.44 -7.24 23.20
CA ASN A 358 4.44 -6.92 22.19
C ASN A 358 3.87 -5.50 22.36
N ILE A 359 3.23 -5.00 21.30
CA ILE A 359 2.36 -3.82 21.33
C ILE A 359 0.91 -4.23 21.13
N THR A 360 -0.01 -3.32 21.42
CA THR A 360 -1.44 -3.56 21.22
C THR A 360 -2.00 -2.79 20.03
N GLU A 361 -3.04 -3.33 19.39
CA GLU A 361 -3.85 -2.61 18.39
C GLU A 361 -5.31 -3.01 18.50
N MET A 362 -6.21 -2.12 18.08
CA MET A 362 -7.65 -2.37 18.05
C MET A 362 -8.14 -2.51 16.62
N LEU A 363 -8.91 -3.56 16.35
CA LEU A 363 -9.50 -3.83 15.04
C LEU A 363 -10.86 -4.52 15.20
N ARG A 364 -11.91 -4.01 14.54
CA ARG A 364 -13.29 -4.53 14.67
C ARG A 364 -13.81 -4.65 16.12
N GLY A 365 -13.30 -3.80 17.01
CA GLY A 365 -13.63 -3.80 18.44
C GLY A 365 -13.04 -4.99 19.20
N LEU A 366 -11.98 -5.60 18.67
CA LEU A 366 -11.16 -6.61 19.33
C LEU A 366 -9.77 -6.00 19.58
N THR A 367 -9.10 -6.51 20.61
CA THR A 367 -7.72 -6.17 20.95
C THR A 367 -6.80 -7.27 20.46
N PHE A 368 -5.75 -6.88 19.76
CA PHE A 368 -4.71 -7.79 19.30
C PHE A 368 -3.39 -7.43 19.98
N GLN A 369 -2.67 -8.45 20.46
CA GLN A 369 -1.27 -8.32 20.81
C GLN A 369 -0.45 -8.62 19.56
N ILE A 370 0.51 -7.74 19.25
CA ILE A 370 1.30 -7.82 18.02
C ILE A 370 2.76 -7.96 18.42
N SER A 371 3.31 -9.15 18.16
CA SER A 371 4.72 -9.47 18.33
C SER A 371 5.57 -8.98 17.13
N ALA A 372 6.89 -8.94 17.26
CA ALA A 372 7.75 -8.36 16.22
C ALA A 372 7.77 -9.17 14.91
N ASN A 373 7.68 -10.51 15.01
CA ASN A 373 7.72 -11.42 13.87
C ASN A 373 6.34 -11.74 13.27
N SER A 374 5.23 -11.52 13.99
CA SER A 374 3.89 -11.92 13.52
C SER A 374 3.37 -11.02 12.39
N PHE A 375 2.51 -11.54 11.52
CA PHE A 375 1.85 -10.73 10.50
C PHE A 375 0.66 -9.98 11.09
N PHE A 376 0.56 -8.70 10.76
CA PHE A 376 -0.63 -7.88 11.01
C PHE A 376 -0.86 -6.95 9.82
N GLN A 377 -2.12 -6.60 9.55
CA GLN A 377 -2.45 -5.77 8.40
C GLN A 377 -1.78 -4.41 8.49
N THR A 378 -1.03 -4.04 7.45
CA THR A 378 -0.20 -2.82 7.49
C THR A 378 -1.00 -1.52 7.52
N ASN A 379 -2.29 -1.55 7.19
CA ASN A 379 -3.20 -0.41 7.26
C ASN A 379 -4.40 -0.81 8.12
N THR A 380 -4.37 -0.50 9.43
CA THR A 380 -5.43 -0.89 10.38
C THR A 380 -6.80 -0.36 9.95
N LYS A 381 -6.88 0.87 9.43
CA LYS A 381 -8.16 1.50 9.03
C LYS A 381 -8.79 0.80 7.83
N GLN A 382 -7.98 0.50 6.81
CA GLN A 382 -8.49 -0.23 5.65
C GLN A 382 -8.74 -1.71 5.96
N ALA A 383 -8.02 -2.29 6.91
CA ALA A 383 -8.28 -3.64 7.41
C ALA A 383 -9.67 -3.72 8.08
N ASP A 384 -10.08 -2.70 8.83
CA ASP A 384 -11.42 -2.67 9.45
C ASP A 384 -12.52 -2.73 8.37
N VAL A 385 -12.35 -1.93 7.30
CA VAL A 385 -13.25 -1.93 6.14
C VAL A 385 -13.24 -3.28 5.42
N LEU A 386 -12.05 -3.84 5.16
CA LEU A 386 -11.91 -5.15 4.52
C LEU A 386 -12.62 -6.24 5.31
N TYR A 387 -12.43 -6.27 6.63
CA TYR A 387 -12.99 -7.32 7.48
C TYR A 387 -14.49 -7.16 7.67
N LYS A 388 -15.00 -5.93 7.68
CA LYS A 388 -16.45 -5.69 7.56
C LYS A 388 -17.00 -6.25 6.25
N LEU A 389 -16.33 -6.03 5.13
CA LEU A 389 -16.77 -6.58 3.84
C LEU A 389 -16.74 -8.11 3.82
N ILE A 390 -15.76 -8.73 4.49
CA ILE A 390 -15.72 -10.19 4.68
C ILE A 390 -16.91 -10.64 5.53
N GLU A 391 -17.19 -9.99 6.66
CA GLU A 391 -18.34 -10.29 7.53
C GLU A 391 -19.66 -10.20 6.75
N ASP A 392 -19.87 -9.13 5.99
CA ASP A 392 -21.06 -8.92 5.15
C ASP A 392 -21.15 -9.99 4.04
N SER A 393 -20.02 -10.39 3.46
CA SER A 393 -19.95 -11.37 2.36
C SER A 393 -20.12 -12.81 2.83
N ALA A 394 -19.71 -13.13 4.06
CA ALA A 394 -19.86 -14.45 4.65
C ALA A 394 -21.33 -14.81 4.92
N ARG A 395 -22.21 -13.79 5.07
CA ARG A 395 -23.66 -13.93 5.28
C ARG A 395 -24.02 -14.91 6.42
N LEU A 396 -23.22 -14.91 7.49
CA LEU A 396 -23.49 -15.73 8.67
C LEU A 396 -24.86 -15.35 9.26
N LYS A 397 -25.70 -16.34 9.52
CA LYS A 397 -27.04 -16.19 10.10
C LYS A 397 -26.98 -15.59 11.51
N GLY A 398 -25.92 -15.90 12.25
CA GLY A 398 -25.77 -15.45 13.64
C GLY A 398 -26.65 -16.21 14.64
N ASP A 399 -27.26 -17.32 14.23
CA ASP A 399 -28.06 -18.21 15.09
C ASP A 399 -27.21 -19.26 15.82
N GLY A 400 -25.87 -19.16 15.71
CA GLY A 400 -24.93 -20.10 16.32
C GLY A 400 -24.96 -21.50 15.70
N SER A 401 -25.44 -21.65 14.46
CA SER A 401 -25.46 -22.94 13.75
C SER A 401 -24.22 -23.18 12.88
N GLU A 402 -23.49 -22.14 12.50
CA GLU A 402 -22.46 -22.18 11.46
C GLU A 402 -21.03 -22.31 12.03
N ILE A 403 -20.16 -23.00 11.29
CA ILE A 403 -18.74 -23.16 11.62
C ILE A 403 -17.92 -22.41 10.59
N VAL A 404 -16.95 -21.62 11.05
CA VAL A 404 -15.99 -20.90 10.19
C VAL A 404 -14.65 -21.61 10.21
N LEU A 405 -14.06 -21.80 9.03
CA LEU A 405 -12.68 -22.23 8.87
C LEU A 405 -11.85 -21.03 8.42
N ASP A 406 -10.95 -20.55 9.27
CA ASP A 406 -10.02 -19.47 8.96
C ASP A 406 -8.68 -20.08 8.53
N LEU A 407 -8.49 -20.24 7.23
CA LEU A 407 -7.28 -20.83 6.64
C LEU A 407 -6.24 -19.73 6.41
N PHE A 408 -5.00 -19.99 6.81
CA PHE A 408 -3.92 -18.98 6.83
C PHE A 408 -4.27 -17.82 7.77
N CYS A 409 -4.74 -18.17 8.97
CA CYS A 409 -5.37 -17.21 9.87
C CYS A 409 -4.41 -16.14 10.41
N GLY A 410 -3.08 -16.36 10.33
CA GLY A 410 -2.10 -15.50 10.99
C GLY A 410 -2.45 -15.33 12.46
N THR A 411 -2.54 -14.08 12.90
CA THR A 411 -2.96 -13.67 14.27
C THR A 411 -4.49 -13.74 14.50
N GLY A 412 -5.20 -14.55 13.72
CA GLY A 412 -6.63 -14.83 13.87
C GLY A 412 -7.56 -13.67 13.50
N THR A 413 -7.04 -12.57 12.93
CA THR A 413 -7.80 -11.31 12.81
C THR A 413 -9.14 -11.43 12.05
N ILE A 414 -9.23 -12.30 11.04
CA ILE A 414 -10.46 -12.53 10.28
C ILE A 414 -11.41 -13.44 11.08
N GLY A 415 -10.94 -14.62 11.48
CA GLY A 415 -11.73 -15.58 12.23
C GLY A 415 -12.30 -15.02 13.53
N LEU A 416 -11.49 -14.28 14.30
CA LEU A 416 -11.93 -13.62 15.52
C LEU A 416 -12.98 -12.53 15.26
N THR A 417 -12.89 -11.82 14.14
CA THR A 417 -13.94 -10.87 13.72
C THR A 417 -15.28 -11.58 13.50
N LEU A 418 -15.27 -12.77 12.90
CA LEU A 418 -16.46 -13.56 12.61
C LEU A 418 -16.97 -14.37 13.82
N ALA A 419 -16.13 -14.61 14.82
CA ALA A 419 -16.42 -15.46 15.98
C ALA A 419 -17.67 -15.04 16.76
N ARG A 420 -18.03 -13.75 16.75
CA ARG A 420 -19.25 -13.25 17.42
C ARG A 420 -20.56 -13.79 16.83
N ARG A 421 -20.53 -14.27 15.58
CA ARG A 421 -21.71 -14.78 14.86
C ARG A 421 -21.64 -16.28 14.56
N ALA A 422 -20.46 -16.88 14.64
CA ALA A 422 -20.26 -18.29 14.37
C ALA A 422 -20.43 -19.12 15.65
N LYS A 423 -20.75 -20.41 15.50
CA LYS A 423 -20.72 -21.40 16.58
C LYS A 423 -19.30 -21.70 17.03
N HIS A 424 -18.44 -21.96 16.06
CA HIS A 424 -17.03 -22.27 16.23
C HIS A 424 -16.23 -21.64 15.09
N VAL A 425 -15.00 -21.25 15.40
CA VAL A 425 -14.00 -20.82 14.44
C VAL A 425 -12.78 -21.72 14.61
N TYR A 426 -12.34 -22.38 13.53
CA TYR A 426 -11.10 -23.15 13.51
C TYR A 426 -10.08 -22.43 12.66
N GLY A 427 -9.00 -21.96 13.28
CA GLY A 427 -7.88 -21.30 12.62
C GLY A 427 -6.77 -22.29 12.27
N TYR A 428 -6.17 -22.14 11.09
CA TYR A 428 -5.01 -22.90 10.64
C TYR A 428 -3.91 -21.95 10.15
N GLU A 429 -2.72 -22.06 10.72
CA GLU A 429 -1.55 -21.23 10.40
C GLU A 429 -0.27 -22.07 10.53
N VAL A 430 0.73 -21.77 9.70
CA VAL A 430 2.01 -22.48 9.67
C VAL A 430 3.05 -21.85 10.61
N VAL A 431 2.91 -20.57 10.95
CA VAL A 431 3.80 -19.82 11.85
C VAL A 431 3.34 -19.93 13.31
N PRO A 432 4.09 -20.61 14.20
CA PRO A 432 3.69 -20.83 15.59
C PRO A 432 3.48 -19.54 16.40
N GLU A 433 4.30 -18.52 16.19
CA GLU A 433 4.19 -17.24 16.89
C GLU A 433 2.90 -16.50 16.54
N ALA A 434 2.42 -16.63 15.30
CA ALA A 434 1.15 -16.05 14.89
C ALA A 434 -0.04 -16.77 15.55
N ILE A 435 0.07 -18.09 15.78
CA ILE A 435 -0.92 -18.85 16.56
C ILE A 435 -0.88 -18.47 18.04
N ALA A 436 0.29 -18.21 18.61
CA ALA A 436 0.41 -17.79 20.01
C ALA A 436 -0.16 -16.37 20.25
N ASP A 437 -0.06 -15.49 19.25
CA ASP A 437 -0.67 -14.15 19.26
C ASP A 437 -2.21 -14.18 19.11
N ALA A 438 -2.77 -15.21 18.46
CA ALA A 438 -4.21 -15.38 18.16
C ALA A 438 -4.99 -15.95 19.35
#